data_AF-A0A5S4EY72-F1
#
_entry.id   AF-A0A5S4EY72-F1
#
_cell.length_a   1.000
_cell.length_b   1.000
_cell.length_c   1.000
_cell.angle_alpha   90.00
_cell.angle_beta   90.00
_cell.angle_gamma   90.00
#
_symmetry.space_group_name_H-M   'P 1'
#
loop_
_entity.id
_entity.type
_entity.pdbx_description
1 polymer ?
#
loop_
_entity_poly.entity_id
_entity_poly.type
_entity_poly.pdbx_seq_one_letter_code
_entity_poly.pdbx_strand_id
1 'polypeptide(L)'
;MTEPPIVIEHREHVWYLLIQASQLEHMIMCQYLFAEFSLKTEGLTGEQQAVVDRWRKELHGIAVQEMLHLALVANLMAAIGAAPTFGRPNFPQSCGPFPPSIQMRLLPFGEAAPDPLPLPRTARGHAAGGRGRIHLL
;
A
#
# COMPACT_ATOMS: atom_id res chain seq x y z
N MET A 1 9.54 -5.46 21.30
CA MET A 1 8.19 -5.46 21.92
C MET A 1 7.40 -6.55 21.22
N THR A 2 6.83 -7.49 21.97
CA THR A 2 5.99 -8.55 21.41
C THR A 2 4.60 -7.96 21.14
N GLU A 3 4.10 -8.10 19.92
CA GLU A 3 2.76 -7.62 19.56
C GLU A 3 1.70 -8.40 20.36
N PRO A 4 0.70 -7.72 20.95
CA PRO A 4 -0.34 -8.40 21.71
C PRO A 4 -1.18 -9.31 20.79
N PRO A 5 -1.59 -10.50 21.26
CA PRO A 5 -2.38 -11.42 20.45
C PRO A 5 -3.74 -10.82 20.10
N ILE A 6 -4.14 -10.94 18.84
CA ILE A 6 -5.49 -10.60 18.41
C ILE A 6 -6.43 -11.68 18.94
N VAL A 7 -7.27 -11.34 19.92
CA VAL A 7 -8.28 -12.23 20.49
C VAL A 7 -9.63 -11.91 19.84
N ILE A 8 -10.18 -12.89 19.11
CA ILE A 8 -11.48 -12.78 18.43
C ILE A 8 -12.49 -13.64 19.17
N GLU A 9 -13.38 -13.00 19.94
CA GLU A 9 -14.38 -13.72 20.75
C GLU A 9 -15.73 -13.88 20.03
N HIS A 10 -16.05 -12.97 19.09
CA HIS A 10 -17.36 -12.91 18.45
C HIS A 10 -17.27 -12.63 16.95
N ARG A 11 -18.27 -13.11 16.20
CA ARG A 11 -18.42 -12.89 14.75
C ARG A 11 -18.43 -11.40 14.38
N GLU A 12 -19.08 -10.57 15.20
CA GLU A 12 -19.12 -9.11 15.04
C GLU A 12 -17.70 -8.53 14.95
N HIS A 13 -16.78 -9.06 15.75
CA HIS A 13 -15.40 -8.61 15.81
C HIS A 13 -14.63 -8.99 14.52
N VAL A 14 -14.85 -10.20 13.99
CA VAL A 14 -14.30 -10.59 12.66
C VAL A 14 -14.81 -9.63 11.58
N TRP A 15 -16.11 -9.35 11.58
CA TRP A 15 -16.70 -8.47 10.58
C TRP A 15 -16.11 -7.05 10.66
N TYR A 16 -15.98 -6.49 11.87
CA TYR A 16 -15.32 -5.21 12.09
C TYR A 16 -13.89 -5.19 11.54
N LEU A 17 -13.09 -6.22 11.82
CA LEU A 17 -11.72 -6.32 11.33
C LEU A 17 -11.64 -6.42 9.80
N LEU A 18 -12.56 -7.16 9.16
CA LEU A 18 -12.64 -7.25 7.69
C LEU A 18 -13.07 -5.92 7.05
N ILE A 19 -13.92 -5.14 7.71
CA ILE A 19 -14.24 -3.77 7.27
C ILE A 19 -12.98 -2.89 7.33
N GLN A 20 -12.22 -2.94 8.43
CA GLN A 20 -10.99 -2.17 8.57
C GLN A 20 -9.94 -2.57 7.53
N ALA A 21 -9.79 -3.87 7.27
CA ALA A 21 -8.93 -4.37 6.20
C ALA A 21 -9.37 -3.86 4.83
N SER A 22 -10.67 -3.95 4.49
CA SER A 22 -11.18 -3.45 3.20
C SER A 22 -10.90 -1.96 2.99
N GLN A 23 -11.06 -1.16 4.05
CA GLN A 23 -10.76 0.28 4.01
C GLN A 23 -9.28 0.55 3.79
N LEU A 24 -8.41 -0.20 4.46
CA LEU A 24 -6.97 -0.09 4.36
C LEU A 24 -6.48 -0.42 2.93
N GLU A 25 -6.83 -1.60 2.41
CA GLU A 25 -6.42 -2.05 1.07
C GLU A 25 -6.91 -1.07 -0.02
N HIS A 26 -8.16 -0.61 0.08
CA HIS A 26 -8.69 0.40 -0.87
C HIS A 26 -7.95 1.74 -0.75
N MET A 27 -7.61 2.15 0.46
CA MET A 27 -6.83 3.37 0.68
C MET A 27 -5.42 3.27 0.11
N ILE A 28 -4.72 2.18 0.34
CA ILE A 28 -3.37 1.94 -0.18
C ILE A 28 -3.40 1.83 -1.71
N MET A 29 -4.37 1.11 -2.28
CA MET A 29 -4.58 1.01 -3.72
C MET A 29 -4.64 2.39 -4.38
N CYS A 30 -5.49 3.31 -3.88
CA CYS A 30 -5.58 4.63 -4.52
C CYS A 30 -4.35 5.51 -4.31
N GLN A 31 -3.58 5.30 -3.24
CA GLN A 31 -2.31 6.03 -3.06
C GLN A 31 -1.32 5.64 -4.16
N TYR A 32 -1.19 4.34 -4.45
CA TYR A 32 -0.31 3.87 -5.53
C TYR A 32 -0.80 4.29 -6.92
N LEU A 33 -2.11 4.21 -7.19
CA LEU A 33 -2.67 4.73 -8.44
C LEU A 33 -2.43 6.23 -8.59
N PHE A 34 -2.62 7.02 -7.52
CA PHE A 34 -2.36 8.45 -7.56
C PHE A 34 -0.88 8.76 -7.80
N ALA A 35 0.04 8.04 -7.15
CA ALA A 35 1.47 8.17 -7.38
C ALA A 35 1.84 7.82 -8.83
N GLU A 36 1.29 6.72 -9.38
CA GLU A 36 1.50 6.31 -10.77
C GLU A 36 1.04 7.37 -11.78
N PHE A 37 -0.16 7.93 -11.57
CA PHE A 37 -0.71 8.96 -12.43
C PHE A 37 -0.07 10.35 -12.24
N SER A 38 0.70 10.53 -11.15
CA SER A 38 1.47 11.75 -10.89
C SER A 38 2.88 11.72 -11.46
N LEU A 39 3.32 10.61 -12.07
CA LEU A 39 4.63 10.51 -12.72
C LEU A 39 4.77 11.52 -13.87
N LYS A 40 5.91 12.22 -13.94
CA LYS A 40 6.24 13.13 -15.04
C LYS A 40 6.34 12.37 -16.36
N THR A 41 5.78 12.96 -17.43
CA THR A 41 5.74 12.34 -18.77
C THR A 41 6.46 13.16 -19.86
N GLU A 42 6.85 14.41 -19.56
CA GLU A 42 7.40 15.33 -20.55
C GLU A 42 8.76 15.89 -20.13
N GLY A 43 9.61 16.24 -21.11
CA GLY A 43 10.91 16.87 -20.85
C GLY A 43 11.91 15.97 -20.13
N LEU A 44 11.81 14.65 -20.33
CA LEU A 44 12.70 13.65 -19.76
C LEU A 44 13.76 13.23 -20.77
N THR A 45 15.00 13.02 -20.29
CA THR A 45 16.01 12.31 -21.08
C THR A 45 15.64 10.83 -21.22
N GLY A 46 16.25 10.11 -22.18
CA GLY A 46 15.99 8.67 -22.35
C GLY A 46 16.30 7.85 -21.09
N GLU A 47 17.33 8.23 -20.35
CA GLU A 47 17.68 7.58 -19.07
C GLU A 47 16.62 7.85 -17.99
N GLN A 48 16.16 9.11 -17.88
CA GLN A 48 15.09 9.48 -16.95
C GLN A 48 13.76 8.79 -17.30
N GLN A 49 13.44 8.67 -18.59
CA GLN A 49 12.26 7.95 -19.06
C GLN A 49 12.32 6.48 -18.63
N ALA A 50 13.48 5.82 -18.80
CA ALA A 50 13.66 4.44 -18.37
C ALA A 50 13.52 4.25 -16.85
N VAL A 51 13.85 5.27 -16.05
CA VAL A 51 13.60 5.28 -14.60
C VAL A 51 12.11 5.41 -14.30
N VAL A 52 11.43 6.37 -14.94
CA VAL A 52 9.98 6.59 -14.78
C VAL A 52 9.18 5.35 -15.17
N ASP A 53 9.53 4.69 -16.28
CA ASP A 53 8.82 3.50 -16.75
C ASP A 53 8.93 2.33 -15.78
N ARG A 54 10.09 2.16 -15.15
CA ARG A 54 10.28 1.16 -14.09
C ARG A 54 9.40 1.46 -12.89
N TRP A 55 9.40 2.70 -12.41
CA TRP A 55 8.53 3.10 -11.28
C TRP A 55 7.06 2.96 -11.62
N ARG A 56 6.63 3.34 -12.83
CA ARG A 56 5.26 3.13 -13.31
C ARG A 56 4.86 1.67 -13.18
N LYS A 57 5.70 0.76 -13.68
CA LYS A 57 5.44 -0.68 -13.62
C LYS A 57 5.35 -1.19 -12.18
N GLU A 58 6.21 -0.69 -11.30
CA GLU A 58 6.22 -1.09 -9.89
C GLU A 58 4.99 -0.60 -9.14
N LEU A 59 4.66 0.69 -9.24
CA LEU A 59 3.48 1.30 -8.62
C LEU A 59 2.19 0.63 -9.11
N HIS A 60 2.09 0.41 -10.43
CA HIS A 60 0.96 -0.30 -11.03
C HIS A 60 0.84 -1.73 -10.49
N GLY A 61 1.96 -2.45 -10.41
CA GLY A 61 2.02 -3.80 -9.87
C GLY A 61 1.53 -3.87 -8.43
N ILE A 62 1.93 -2.92 -7.59
CA ILE A 62 1.47 -2.86 -6.19
C ILE A 62 -0.03 -2.54 -6.15
N ALA A 63 -0.52 -1.56 -6.92
CA ALA A 63 -1.95 -1.24 -6.97
C ALA A 63 -2.81 -2.47 -7.33
N VAL A 64 -2.34 -3.32 -8.25
CA VAL A 64 -3.00 -4.59 -8.61
C VAL A 64 -2.96 -5.61 -7.45
N GLN A 65 -1.88 -5.66 -6.66
CA GLN A 65 -1.82 -6.51 -5.46
C GLN A 65 -2.85 -6.07 -4.40
N GLU A 66 -2.98 -4.76 -4.17
CA GLU A 66 -3.98 -4.23 -3.24
C GLU A 66 -5.43 -4.50 -3.72
N MET A 67 -5.68 -4.48 -5.05
CA MET A 67 -6.97 -4.94 -5.62
C MET A 67 -7.24 -6.41 -5.32
N LEU A 68 -6.21 -7.27 -5.42
CA LEU A 68 -6.32 -8.69 -5.08
C LEU A 68 -6.62 -8.87 -3.60
N HIS A 69 -5.93 -8.16 -2.70
CA HIS A 69 -6.22 -8.21 -1.27
C HIS A 69 -7.65 -7.78 -0.97
N LEU A 70 -8.12 -6.67 -1.56
CA LEU A 70 -9.50 -6.21 -1.41
C LEU A 70 -10.51 -7.27 -1.87
N ALA A 71 -10.24 -7.97 -2.98
CA ALA A 71 -11.06 -9.09 -3.45
C ALA A 71 -11.05 -10.27 -2.47
N LEU A 72 -9.90 -10.60 -1.86
CA LEU A 72 -9.81 -11.65 -0.84
C LEU A 72 -10.60 -11.28 0.43
N VAL A 73 -10.51 -10.03 0.89
CA VAL A 73 -11.29 -9.56 2.05
C VAL A 73 -12.80 -9.60 1.73
N ALA A 74 -13.20 -9.24 0.51
CA ALA A 74 -14.58 -9.38 0.05
C ALA A 74 -15.05 -10.84 0.04
N ASN A 75 -14.23 -11.78 -0.42
CA ASN A 75 -14.54 -13.21 -0.38
C ASN A 75 -14.68 -13.73 1.06
N LEU A 76 -13.84 -13.28 1.98
CA LEU A 76 -13.93 -13.63 3.40
C LEU A 76 -15.22 -13.08 4.04
N MET A 77 -15.59 -11.84 3.74
CA MET A 77 -16.86 -11.26 4.18
C MET A 77 -18.05 -12.08 3.65
N ALA A 78 -18.05 -12.43 2.37
CA ALA A 78 -19.09 -13.26 1.78
C ALA A 78 -19.15 -14.66 2.41
N ALA A 79 -18.00 -15.29 2.69
CA ALA A 79 -17.92 -16.61 3.30
C ALA A 79 -18.51 -16.65 4.72
N ILE A 80 -18.39 -15.56 5.49
CA ILE A 80 -19.06 -15.44 6.77
C ILE A 80 -20.51 -14.96 6.63
N GLY A 81 -21.02 -14.65 5.43
CA GLY A 81 -22.37 -14.13 5.24
C GLY A 81 -22.53 -12.64 5.60
N ALA A 82 -21.45 -11.87 5.51
CA ALA A 82 -21.47 -10.41 5.54
C ALA A 82 -21.43 -9.84 4.11
N ALA A 83 -21.99 -8.65 3.91
CA ALA A 83 -21.92 -7.97 2.61
C ALA A 83 -20.52 -7.33 2.42
N PRO A 84 -19.87 -7.51 1.25
CA PRO A 84 -18.63 -6.80 0.97
C PRO A 84 -18.80 -5.28 0.99
N THR A 85 -17.82 -4.57 1.54
CA THR A 85 -17.81 -3.10 1.57
C THR A 85 -16.59 -2.55 0.85
N PHE A 86 -16.82 -1.49 0.07
CA PHE A 86 -15.79 -0.73 -0.64
C PHE A 86 -15.67 0.70 -0.11
N GLY A 87 -16.46 1.07 0.89
CA GLY A 87 -16.38 2.40 1.50
C GLY A 87 -15.03 2.60 2.17
N ARG A 88 -14.47 3.80 2.06
CA ARG A 88 -13.29 4.23 2.82
C ARG A 88 -13.44 5.70 3.25
N PRO A 89 -12.73 6.13 4.29
CA PRO A 89 -12.60 7.55 4.59
C PRO A 89 -11.90 8.33 3.45
N ASN A 90 -12.15 9.64 3.37
CA ASN A 90 -11.45 10.53 2.41
C ASN A 90 -10.03 10.86 2.88
N PHE A 91 -9.07 11.02 1.97
CA PHE A 91 -7.74 11.49 2.31
C PHE A 91 -7.72 12.95 2.81
N PRO A 92 -6.74 13.36 3.65
CA PRO A 92 -5.74 12.53 4.31
C PRO A 92 -6.31 11.80 5.53
N GLN A 93 -5.77 10.62 5.84
CA GLN A 93 -6.12 9.86 7.04
C GLN A 93 -4.92 9.72 7.96
N SER A 94 -5.15 9.88 9.27
CA SER A 94 -4.14 9.51 10.27
C SER A 94 -3.98 8.00 10.25
N CYS A 95 -2.74 7.53 10.17
CA CYS A 95 -2.44 6.10 10.16
C CYS A 95 -2.49 5.59 11.61
N GLY A 96 -3.69 5.54 12.21
CA GLY A 96 -3.95 5.33 13.65
C GLY A 96 -2.84 4.63 14.47
N PRO A 97 -2.84 3.29 14.58
CA PRO A 97 -1.83 2.53 15.33
C PRO A 97 -0.52 2.31 14.55
N PHE A 98 -0.42 2.78 13.31
CA PHE A 98 0.80 2.66 12.52
C PHE A 98 1.82 3.69 12.99
N PRO A 99 3.13 3.41 12.85
CA PRO A 99 4.16 4.36 13.21
C PRO A 99 3.96 5.69 12.45
N PRO A 100 4.28 6.86 13.07
CA PRO A 100 4.04 8.19 12.48
C PRO A 100 4.69 8.43 11.10
N SER A 101 5.64 7.58 10.71
CA SER A 101 6.28 7.57 9.40
C SER A 101 5.35 7.11 8.27
N ILE A 102 4.27 6.39 8.58
CA ILE A 102 3.27 5.96 7.60
C ILE A 102 2.16 7.01 7.59
N GLN A 103 2.02 7.71 6.47
CA GLN A 103 0.96 8.69 6.26
C GLN A 103 0.06 8.24 5.13
N MET A 104 -1.25 8.25 5.35
CA MET A 104 -2.21 7.95 4.30
C MET A 104 -2.62 9.25 3.63
N ARG A 105 -1.82 9.64 2.64
CA ARG A 105 -1.96 10.91 1.92
C ARG A 105 -1.74 10.66 0.43
N LEU A 106 -2.49 11.37 -0.40
CA LEU A 106 -2.17 11.47 -1.82
C LEU A 106 -0.93 12.34 -1.98
N LEU A 107 0.20 11.71 -2.22
CA LEU A 107 1.46 12.39 -2.52
C LEU A 107 1.83 12.10 -3.98
N PRO A 108 2.14 13.13 -4.77
CA PRO A 108 2.66 12.90 -6.11
C PRO A 108 3.99 12.15 -6.00
N PHE A 109 4.36 11.45 -7.07
CA PHE A 109 5.66 10.77 -7.11
C PHE A 109 6.81 11.77 -6.89
N GLY A 110 7.69 11.48 -5.93
CA GLY A 110 8.80 12.35 -5.51
C GLY A 110 9.30 11.98 -4.11
N GLU A 111 10.25 12.74 -3.53
CA GLU A 111 10.85 12.43 -2.21
C GLU A 111 9.85 12.37 -1.05
N ALA A 112 8.69 13.01 -1.22
CA ALA A 112 7.62 12.97 -0.21
C ALA A 112 6.75 11.70 -0.31
N ALA A 113 6.80 10.95 -1.41
CA ALA A 113 5.99 9.73 -1.55
C ALA A 113 6.42 8.71 -0.46
N PRO A 114 5.45 8.03 0.20
CA PRO A 114 5.79 7.05 1.21
C PRO A 114 6.60 5.91 0.60
N ASP A 115 7.65 5.47 1.30
CA ASP A 115 8.37 4.25 0.94
C ASP A 115 7.35 3.09 0.86
N PRO A 116 7.50 2.17 -0.12
CA PRO A 116 6.67 0.98 -0.18
C PRO A 116 6.68 0.27 1.16
N LEU A 117 5.48 -0.03 1.69
CA LEU A 117 5.36 -0.77 2.94
C LEU A 117 6.21 -2.05 2.83
N PRO A 118 7.10 -2.34 3.81
CA PRO A 118 7.95 -3.51 3.71
C PRO A 118 7.07 -4.77 3.69
N LEU A 119 6.95 -5.39 2.51
CA LEU A 119 6.37 -6.72 2.38
C LEU A 119 7.13 -7.68 3.30
N PRO A 120 6.45 -8.67 3.93
CA PRO A 120 7.13 -9.67 4.75
C PRO A 120 8.22 -10.34 3.90
N ARG A 121 9.49 -10.06 4.25
CA ARG A 121 10.66 -10.63 3.58
C ARG A 121 10.59 -12.14 3.73
N THR A 122 10.46 -12.86 2.62
CA THR A 122 10.71 -14.29 2.63
C THR A 122 12.14 -14.50 3.10
N ALA A 123 12.29 -15.22 4.21
CA ALA A 123 13.58 -15.56 4.74
C ALA A 123 14.26 -16.55 3.77
N ARG A 124 15.21 -16.07 2.96
CA ARG A 124 16.51 -16.72 2.63
C ARG A 124 17.25 -15.98 1.53
N GLY A 125 18.54 -15.72 1.77
CA GLY A 125 19.53 -15.47 0.71
C GLY A 125 20.38 -14.22 0.90
N HIS A 126 21.52 -14.38 1.56
CA HIS A 126 22.65 -13.45 1.59
C HIS A 126 23.08 -13.01 0.17
N ALA A 127 23.25 -11.70 -0.08
CA ALA A 127 24.31 -11.16 -0.93
C ALA A 127 24.42 -9.63 -0.82
N ALA A 128 25.55 -9.21 -0.24
CA ALA A 128 26.39 -8.05 -0.52
C ALA A 128 25.85 -6.84 -1.33
N GLY A 129 25.99 -5.66 -0.72
CA GLY A 129 26.79 -4.57 -1.33
C GLY A 129 26.06 -3.47 -2.10
N GLY A 130 26.18 -2.23 -1.61
CA GLY A 130 26.04 -1.02 -2.42
C GLY A 130 24.98 -0.02 -1.95
N ARG A 131 25.31 0.83 -0.97
CA ARG A 131 24.54 2.06 -0.67
C ARG A 131 24.73 3.06 -1.81
N GLY A 132 23.88 3.01 -2.82
CA GLY A 132 23.70 4.09 -3.79
C GLY A 132 22.76 5.16 -3.23
N ARG A 133 23.31 6.20 -2.60
CA ARG A 133 22.60 7.45 -2.32
C ARG A 133 22.29 8.11 -3.66
N ILE A 134 21.01 8.23 -4.02
CA ILE A 134 20.57 9.11 -5.10
C ILE A 134 19.88 10.29 -4.44
N HIS A 135 20.60 11.42 -4.41
CA HIS A 135 20.00 12.74 -4.18
C HIS A 135 19.23 13.12 -5.46
N LEU A 136 17.95 13.48 -5.33
CA LEU A 136 17.18 14.06 -6.41
C LEU A 136 16.51 15.34 -5.91
N LEU A 137 16.94 16.43 -6.53
CA LEU A 137 16.46 17.82 -6.41
C LEU A 137 14.94 17.97 -6.27
#